data_AF-A0A660HM77-F1
#
_entry.id   AF-A0A660HM77-F1
#
_cell.length_a   1.000
_cell.length_b   1.000
_cell.length_c   1.000
_cell.angle_alpha   90.00
_cell.angle_beta   90.00
_cell.angle_gamma   90.00
#
_symmetry.space_group_name_H-M   'P 1'
#
loop_
_entity.id
_entity.type
_entity.pdbx_description
1 polymer ?
#
loop_
_entity_poly.entity_id
_entity_poly.type
_entity_poly.pdbx_seq_one_letter_code
_entity_poly.pdbx_strand_id
1 'polypeptide(L)' 'MSYLTAYYMYINCVLIILGVLFTTEKSIIDIFSEQYGNHRPDGTQVVLNRFIFCLVCIYFVNSFLYLQHTLKS' A
#
# COMPACT_ATOMS: atom_id res chain seq x y z
N MET A 1 16.83 13.06 14.66
CA MET A 1 16.25 12.64 13.37
C MET A 1 15.91 13.89 12.56
N SER A 2 16.37 14.02 11.33
CA SER A 2 16.03 15.18 10.50
C SER A 2 14.55 15.12 10.10
N TYR A 3 13.91 16.29 9.97
CA TYR A 3 12.53 16.44 9.44
C TYR A 3 12.29 15.67 8.13
N LEU A 4 13.38 15.36 7.42
CA LEU A 4 13.41 14.52 6.22
C LEU A 4 12.79 13.13 6.43
N THR A 5 13.11 12.42 7.52
CA THR A 5 12.61 11.05 7.75
C THR A 5 11.11 11.02 7.99
N ALA A 6 10.60 11.98 8.76
CA ALA A 6 9.17 12.14 9.00
C ALA A 6 8.42 12.48 7.69
N TYR A 7 9.01 13.34 6.86
CA TYR A 7 8.46 13.70 5.56
C TYR A 7 8.39 12.50 4.60
N TYR A 8 9.42 11.65 4.57
CA TYR A 8 9.41 10.41 3.78
C TYR A 8 8.31 9.43 4.23
N MET A 9 8.13 9.26 5.54
CA MET A 9 7.03 8.42 6.07
C MET A 9 5.66 8.98 5.69
N TYR A 10 5.48 10.30 5.76
CA TYR A 10 4.23 10.95 5.39
C TYR A 10 3.88 10.73 3.92
N ILE A 11 4.82 10.96 3.00
CA ILE A 11 4.62 10.70 1.57
C ILE A 11 4.28 9.23 1.32
N ASN A 12 4.99 8.31 1.98
CA ASN A 12 4.75 6.88 1.83
C ASN A 12 3.32 6.51 2.25
N CYS A 13 2.83 7.06 3.37
CA CYS A 13 1.44 6.91 3.81
C CYS A 13 0.43 7.42 2.77
N VAL A 14 0.65 8.60 2.20
CA VAL A 14 -0.24 9.17 1.18
C VAL A 14 -0.30 8.26 -0.05
N LEU A 15 0.83 7.72 -0.51
CA LEU A 15 0.88 6.79 -1.64
C LEU A 15 0.14 5.48 -1.38
N ILE A 16 0.24 4.93 -0.16
CA ILE A 16 -0.52 3.74 0.24
C ILE A 16 -2.02 4.03 0.19
N ILE A 17 -2.47 5.15 0.77
CA ILE A 17 -3.88 5.54 0.79
C ILE A 17 -4.43 5.70 -0.63
N LEU A 18 -3.71 6.40 -1.50
CA LEU A 18 -4.10 6.55 -2.90
C LEU A 18 -4.15 5.21 -3.62
N GLY A 19 -3.14 4.36 -3.44
CA GLY A 19 -3.13 3.01 -4.02
C GLY A 19 -4.35 2.18 -3.59
N VAL A 20 -4.67 2.20 -2.30
CA VAL A 20 -5.84 1.49 -1.75
C VAL A 20 -7.15 2.07 -2.31
N LEU A 21 -7.29 3.39 -2.37
CA LEU A 21 -8.45 4.05 -2.97
C LEU A 21 -8.66 3.59 -4.42
N PHE A 22 -7.60 3.61 -5.24
CA PHE A 22 -7.68 3.13 -6.63
C PHE A 22 -7.99 1.64 -6.74
N THR A 23 -7.55 0.80 -5.80
CA THR A 23 -7.97 -0.62 -5.78
C THR A 23 -9.42 -0.80 -5.33
N THR A 24 -9.95 0.07 -4.49
CA THR A 24 -11.31 -0.04 -3.93
C THR A 24 -12.38 0.52 -4.87
N GLU A 25 -12.01 1.51 -5.70
CA GLU A 25 -12.90 2.10 -6.72
C GLU A 25 -13.24 1.15 -7.87
N LYS A 26 -12.47 0.06 -8.09
CA LYS A 26 -12.86 -1.00 -9.02
C LYS A 26 -13.99 -1.86 -8.42
N SER A 27 -15.17 -1.27 -8.51
CA SER A 27 -16.54 -1.78 -8.54
C SER A 27 -16.82 -3.12 -7.87
N ILE A 28 -17.71 -3.07 -6.88
CA ILE A 28 -18.49 -4.21 -6.37
C ILE A 28 -19.07 -5.07 -7.53
N ILE A 29 -19.36 -4.48 -8.69
CA ILE A 29 -19.85 -5.16 -9.90
C ILE A 29 -18.77 -6.06 -10.55
N ASP A 30 -17.48 -5.70 -10.48
CA ASP A 30 -16.37 -6.57 -10.93
C ASP A 30 -16.22 -7.78 -9.99
N ILE A 31 -16.39 -7.60 -8.68
CA ILE A 31 -16.34 -8.70 -7.71
C ILE A 31 -17.51 -9.66 -7.91
N PHE A 32 -18.72 -9.14 -8.19
CA PHE A 32 -19.87 -9.98 -8.54
C PHE A 32 -19.71 -10.66 -9.91
N SER A 33 -19.08 -10.02 -10.89
CA SER A 33 -18.84 -10.64 -12.20
C SER A 33 -17.73 -11.71 -12.14
N GLU A 34 -16.77 -11.58 -11.23
CA GLU A 34 -15.69 -12.56 -10.98
C GLU A 34 -16.18 -13.79 -10.20
N GLN A 35 -17.16 -13.63 -9.29
CA GLN A 35 -17.77 -14.77 -8.59
C GLN A 35 -18.73 -15.61 -9.45
N TYR A 36 -19.37 -15.00 -10.46
CA TYR A 36 -20.41 -15.66 -11.27
C TYR A 36 -20.01 -15.85 -12.75
N GLY A 37 -18.94 -15.20 -13.21
CA GLY A 37 -18.38 -15.33 -14.55
C GLY A 37 -16.93 -15.77 -14.48
N ASN A 38 -16.48 -16.54 -15.45
CA ASN A 38 -15.10 -17.04 -15.59
C ASN A 38 -14.15 -15.88 -15.98
N HIS A 39 -14.04 -14.86 -15.13
CA HIS A 39 -13.24 -13.67 -15.35
C HIS A 39 -11.81 -13.95 -14.90
N ARG A 40 -10.85 -13.77 -15.80
CA ARG A 40 -9.44 -13.81 -15.44
C ARG A 40 -9.10 -12.49 -14.75
N PRO A 41 -8.37 -12.51 -13.62
CA PRO A 41 -7.98 -11.27 -12.96
C PRO A 41 -7.13 -10.43 -13.92
N ASP A 42 -7.53 -9.17 -14.09
CA ASP A 42 -6.79 -8.18 -14.87
C ASP A 42 -5.35 -8.10 -14.34
N GLY A 43 -4.36 -8.39 -15.18
CA GLY A 43 -2.94 -8.39 -14.78
C GLY A 43 -2.48 -7.07 -14.13
N THR A 44 -3.14 -5.97 -14.48
CA THR A 44 -2.93 -4.63 -13.90
C THR A 44 -3.27 -4.58 -12.41
N GLN A 45 -4.31 -5.29 -11.96
CA GLN A 45 -4.68 -5.33 -10.53
C GLN A 45 -3.64 -6.09 -9.70
N VAL A 46 -3.12 -7.20 -10.26
CA VAL A 46 -2.06 -7.98 -9.61
C VAL A 46 -0.79 -7.13 -9.42
N VAL A 47 -0.45 -6.31 -10.41
CA VAL A 47 0.70 -5.40 -10.33
C VAL A 47 0.46 -4.28 -9.32
N LEU A 48 -0.72 -3.64 -9.32
CA LEU A 48 -1.05 -2.57 -8.37
C LEU A 48 -1.07 -3.08 -6.93
N ASN A 49 -1.66 -4.26 -6.68
CA ASN A 49 -1.67 -4.88 -5.35
C ASN A 49 -0.27 -5.24 -4.87
N ARG A 50 0.60 -5.77 -5.76
CA ARG A 50 2.02 -6.01 -5.42
C ARG A 50 2.76 -4.72 -5.11
N PHE A 51 2.48 -3.65 -5.84
CA PHE A 51 3.07 -2.34 -5.60
C PHE A 51 2.67 -1.78 -4.22
N ILE A 52 1.38 -1.82 -3.88
CA ILE A 52 0.88 -1.41 -2.55
C ILE A 52 1.51 -2.26 -1.45
N PHE A 53 1.59 -3.57 -1.64
CA PHE A 53 2.22 -4.48 -0.69
C PHE A 53 3.69 -4.09 -0.42
N CYS A 54 4.46 -3.79 -1.46
CA CYS A 54 5.83 -3.30 -1.31
C CYS A 54 5.90 -1.98 -0.52
N LEU A 55 5.00 -1.02 -0.79
CA LEU A 55 4.95 0.24 -0.04
C LEU A 55 4.66 0.01 1.44
N VAL A 56 3.71 -0.88 1.76
CA VAL A 56 3.39 -1.25 3.15
C VAL A 56 4.59 -1.88 3.85
N CYS A 57 5.31 -2.80 3.20
CA CYS A 57 6.52 -3.40 3.75
C CYS A 57 7.59 -2.33 4.04
N ILE A 58 7.82 -1.40 3.12
CA ILE A 58 8.77 -0.29 3.31
C ILE A 58 8.34 0.59 4.49
N TYR A 59 7.05 0.87 4.63
CA TYR A 59 6.52 1.64 5.76
C TYR A 59 6.80 0.92 7.10
N PHE A 60 6.51 -0.38 7.18
CA PHE A 60 6.76 -1.18 8.37
C PHE A 60 8.24 -1.21 8.76
N VAL A 61 9.14 -1.41 7.80
CA VAL A 61 10.60 -1.42 8.06
C VAL A 61 11.05 -0.05 8.58
N ASN A 62 10.63 1.04 7.95
CA ASN A 62 10.98 2.38 8.40
C ASN A 62 10.43 2.66 9.82
N SER A 63 9.20 2.23 10.10
CA SER A 63 8.58 2.39 11.43
C SER A 63 9.32 1.59 12.51
N PHE A 64 9.75 0.36 12.19
CA PHE A 64 10.55 -0.47 13.09
C PHE A 64 11.91 0.16 13.40
N LEU A 65 12.62 0.65 12.37
CA LEU A 65 13.90 1.36 12.56
C LEU A 65 13.73 2.62 13.40
N TYR A 66 12.65 3.37 13.19
CA TYR A 66 12.32 4.55 13.98
C TYR A 66 12.07 4.19 15.46
N LEU A 67 11.32 3.12 15.71
CA LEU A 67 11.04 2.64 17.06
C LEU A 67 12.31 2.17 17.77
N GLN A 68 13.16 1.40 17.10
CA GLN A 68 14.44 0.94 17.67
C GLN A 68 15.38 2.11 17.99
N HIS A 69 15.43 3.14 17.15
CA HIS A 69 16.26 4.31 17.40
C HIS A 69 15.72 5.13 18.58
N THR A 70 14.40 5.27 18.69
CA THR A 70 13.77 5.98 19.82
C THR A 70 13.99 5.25 21.14
N LEU A 71 13.97 3.91 21.15
CA LEU A 71 14.23 3.09 22.35
C LEU A 71 15.69 3.06 22.79
N LYS A 72 16.64 3.37 21.90
CA LYS A 72 18.08 3.42 22.20
C LYS A 72 18.58 4.81 22.63
N SER A 73 17.78 5.86 22.42
CA SER A 73 18.10 7.24 22.79
C SER A 73 17.57 7.59 24.18
#